data_AF-A0A8T5MEH7-F1
#
_entry.id   AF-A0A8T5MEH7-F1
#
_cell.length_a   1.000
_cell.length_b   1.000
_cell.length_c   1.000
_cell.angle_alpha   90.00
_cell.angle_beta   90.00
_cell.angle_gamma   90.00
#
_symmetry.space_group_name_H-M   'P 1'
#
loop_
_entity.id
_entity.type
_entity.pdbx_description
1 polymer ?
#
loop_
_entity_poly.entity_id
_entity_poly.type
_entity_poly.pdbx_seq_one_letter_code
_entity_poly.pdbx_strand_id
1 'polypeptide(L)'
;MNKGGQFYLISAIALAAILIGIISISNYIGGSSSPGIYDAEQELRIEGRSVIEYSLYNSQSYENFHTTILNFTGSYVAENLGERDIYFLFGTPTNITVTGYQEEDNSIIFGGVANTTITTESGRFTKNLNPGESDVVLYIGERGYDFELTTGRNIYFILHEELNSNEYVVKW
;
A
#
# COMPACT_ATOMS: atom_id res chain seq x y z
N MET A 1 -29.79 -60.35 -18.69
CA MET A 1 -28.96 -59.31 -18.04
C MET A 1 -29.15 -57.99 -18.77
N ASN A 2 -29.70 -56.98 -18.09
CA ASN A 2 -30.01 -55.67 -18.67
C ASN A 2 -28.74 -54.81 -18.79
N LYS A 3 -28.11 -54.80 -19.97
CA LYS A 3 -26.87 -54.05 -20.24
C LYS A 3 -27.06 -52.52 -20.12
N GLY A 4 -28.30 -52.02 -20.25
CA GLY A 4 -28.61 -50.60 -20.12
C GLY A 4 -28.40 -50.05 -18.71
N GLY A 5 -28.72 -50.83 -17.67
CA GLY A 5 -28.59 -50.37 -16.27
C GLY A 5 -27.14 -50.10 -15.84
N GLN A 6 -26.19 -50.87 -16.38
CA GLN A 6 -24.76 -50.69 -16.09
C GLN A 6 -24.20 -49.41 -16.72
N PHE A 7 -24.69 -49.03 -17.91
CA PHE A 7 -24.26 -47.81 -18.59
C PHE A 7 -24.67 -46.55 -17.81
N TYR A 8 -25.91 -46.52 -17.28
CA TYR A 8 -26.37 -45.41 -16.45
C TYR A 8 -25.61 -45.31 -15.13
N LEU A 9 -25.29 -46.46 -14.51
CA LEU A 9 -24.51 -46.48 -13.28
C LEU A 9 -23.10 -45.92 -13.47
N ILE A 10 -22.41 -46.32 -14.54
CA ILE A 10 -21.07 -45.82 -14.86
C ILE A 10 -21.11 -44.31 -15.17
N SER A 11 -22.12 -43.86 -15.92
CA SER A 11 -22.29 -42.45 -16.27
C SER A 11 -22.57 -41.59 -15.03
N ALA A 12 -23.39 -42.08 -14.09
CA ALA A 12 -23.69 -41.39 -12.85
C ALA A 12 -22.46 -41.26 -11.94
N ILE A 13 -21.63 -42.30 -11.85
CA ILE A 13 -20.37 -42.26 -11.08
C ILE A 13 -19.39 -41.26 -11.69
N ALA A 14 -19.26 -41.24 -13.03
CA ALA A 14 -18.40 -40.29 -13.73
C ALA A 14 -18.85 -38.84 -13.49
N LEU A 15 -20.16 -38.57 -13.58
CA LEU A 15 -20.73 -37.26 -13.27
C LEU A 15 -20.50 -36.85 -11.82
N ALA A 16 -20.68 -37.77 -10.87
CA ALA A 16 -20.42 -37.51 -9.46
C ALA A 16 -18.94 -37.15 -9.20
N ALA A 17 -18.00 -37.84 -9.86
CA ALA A 17 -16.57 -37.53 -9.74
C ALA A 17 -16.22 -36.14 -10.30
N ILE A 18 -16.84 -35.74 -11.42
CA ILE A 18 -16.66 -34.39 -11.98
C ILE A 18 -17.21 -33.32 -11.03
N LEU A 19 -18.41 -33.53 -10.47
CA LEU A 19 -19.01 -32.59 -9.52
C LEU A 19 -18.17 -32.43 -8.26
N ILE A 20 -17.65 -33.53 -7.70
CA ILE A 20 -16.74 -33.49 -6.54
C ILE A 20 -15.47 -32.69 -6.89
N GLY A 21 -14.89 -32.91 -8.08
CA GLY A 21 -13.72 -32.16 -8.55
C GLY A 21 -13.98 -30.65 -8.64
N ILE A 22 -15.14 -30.26 -9.19
CA ILE A 22 -15.53 -28.83 -9.30
C ILE A 22 -15.73 -28.21 -7.91
N ILE A 23 -16.39 -28.92 -6.98
CA ILE A 23 -16.61 -28.43 -5.61
C ILE A 23 -15.27 -28.26 -4.86
N SER A 24 -14.34 -29.20 -5.01
CA SER A 24 -13.00 -29.09 -4.41
C SER A 24 -12.20 -27.91 -4.95
N ILE A 25 -12.25 -27.65 -6.26
CA ILE A 25 -11.59 -26.48 -6.87
C ILE A 25 -12.27 -25.18 -6.41
N SER A 26 -13.60 -25.15 -6.36
CA SER A 26 -14.36 -23.97 -5.91
C SER A 26 -14.08 -23.60 -4.46
N ASN A 27 -13.88 -24.59 -3.59
CA ASN A 27 -13.53 -24.35 -2.18
C ASN A 27 -12.07 -23.91 -2.02
N TYR A 28 -11.18 -24.25 -2.94
CA TYR A 28 -9.78 -23.80 -2.92
C TYR A 28 -9.65 -22.30 -3.28
N ILE A 29 -10.56 -21.76 -4.09
CA ILE A 29 -10.54 -20.36 -4.53
C ILE A 29 -11.08 -19.40 -3.45
N GLY A 30 -11.66 -19.90 -2.36
CA GLY A 30 -12.22 -19.09 -1.26
C GLY A 30 -11.21 -18.64 -0.19
N GLY A 31 -9.91 -18.84 -0.39
CA GLY A 31 -8.88 -18.33 0.52
C GLY A 31 -8.71 -16.84 0.34
N SER A 32 -8.99 -16.07 1.39
CA SER A 32 -8.86 -14.61 1.49
C SER A 32 -7.59 -14.09 0.80
N SER A 33 -7.72 -13.61 -0.43
CA SER A 33 -6.71 -12.75 -1.02
C SER A 33 -6.80 -11.43 -0.29
N SER A 34 -5.81 -11.13 0.55
CA SER A 34 -5.50 -9.73 0.84
C SER A 34 -5.52 -8.97 -0.49
N PRO A 35 -6.13 -7.76 -0.56
CA PRO A 35 -6.09 -6.95 -1.76
C PRO A 35 -4.63 -6.85 -2.20
N GLY A 36 -4.33 -7.31 -3.41
CA GLY A 36 -2.95 -7.27 -3.90
C GLY A 36 -2.44 -5.84 -3.89
N ILE A 37 -1.12 -5.63 -3.90
CA ILE A 37 -0.53 -4.28 -3.90
C ILE A 37 -1.18 -3.30 -4.89
N TYR A 38 -1.65 -3.79 -6.04
CA TYR A 38 -2.36 -2.99 -7.05
C TYR A 38 -3.76 -2.53 -6.61
N ASP A 39 -4.50 -3.38 -5.88
CA ASP A 39 -5.81 -3.01 -5.33
C ASP A 39 -5.62 -1.96 -4.23
N ALA A 40 -4.60 -2.16 -3.36
CA ALA A 40 -4.23 -1.20 -2.32
C ALA A 40 -3.77 0.15 -2.90
N GLU A 41 -2.98 0.16 -3.97
CA GLU A 41 -2.65 1.37 -4.73
C GLU A 41 -3.92 2.08 -5.20
N GLN A 42 -4.83 1.32 -5.83
CA GLN A 42 -6.02 1.90 -6.44
C GLN A 42 -6.93 2.51 -5.37
N GLU A 43 -7.11 1.83 -4.25
CA GLU A 43 -7.85 2.31 -3.08
C GLU A 43 -7.20 3.57 -2.52
N LEU A 44 -5.89 3.56 -2.21
CA LEU A 44 -5.16 4.73 -1.74
C LEU A 44 -5.27 5.93 -2.67
N ARG A 45 -5.23 5.70 -3.97
CA ARG A 45 -5.39 6.76 -4.96
C ARG A 45 -6.79 7.36 -4.96
N ILE A 46 -7.83 6.54 -4.79
CA ILE A 46 -9.23 6.98 -4.75
C ILE A 46 -9.52 7.71 -3.44
N GLU A 47 -9.16 7.11 -2.31
CA GLU A 47 -9.40 7.66 -0.98
C GLU A 47 -8.52 8.88 -0.71
N GLY A 48 -7.23 8.77 -0.98
CA GLY A 48 -6.27 9.86 -0.84
C GLY A 48 -6.68 11.08 -1.64
N ARG A 49 -7.14 10.89 -2.88
CA ARG A 49 -7.70 12.00 -3.69
C ARG A 49 -8.92 12.63 -3.03
N SER A 50 -9.84 11.82 -2.53
CA SER A 50 -11.05 12.32 -1.87
C SER A 50 -10.73 13.10 -0.60
N VAL A 51 -9.77 12.63 0.19
CA VAL A 51 -9.26 13.33 1.38
C VAL A 51 -8.59 14.63 0.98
N ILE A 52 -7.75 14.64 -0.04
CA ILE A 52 -7.09 15.86 -0.53
C ILE A 52 -8.13 16.89 -1.02
N GLU A 53 -9.10 16.48 -1.83
CA GLU A 53 -10.16 17.36 -2.32
C GLU A 53 -10.99 17.92 -1.16
N TYR A 54 -11.36 17.07 -0.19
CA TYR A 54 -12.05 17.49 1.02
C TYR A 54 -11.22 18.48 1.85
N SER A 55 -9.93 18.19 2.05
CA SER A 55 -9.02 19.06 2.79
C SER A 55 -8.83 20.38 2.07
N LEU A 56 -8.66 20.41 0.76
CA LEU A 56 -8.53 21.67 0.01
C LEU A 56 -9.80 22.52 0.07
N TYR A 57 -10.97 21.90 0.06
CA TYR A 57 -12.25 22.61 0.13
C TYR A 57 -12.55 23.15 1.54
N ASN A 58 -12.23 22.39 2.59
CA ASN A 58 -12.62 22.72 3.97
C ASN A 58 -11.49 23.33 4.82
N SER A 59 -10.23 23.19 4.41
CA SER A 59 -9.10 23.69 5.20
C SER A 59 -8.92 25.17 4.97
N GLN A 60 -9.22 25.96 6.01
CA GLN A 60 -8.94 27.39 6.04
C GLN A 60 -7.44 27.70 6.28
N SER A 61 -6.64 26.68 6.61
CA SER A 61 -5.20 26.81 6.92
C SER A 61 -4.41 25.56 6.50
N TYR A 62 -3.09 25.73 6.31
CA TYR A 62 -2.16 24.62 6.06
C TYR A 62 -2.14 23.62 7.22
N GLU A 63 -2.23 24.08 8.47
CA GLU A 63 -2.24 23.20 9.65
C GLU A 63 -3.43 22.23 9.64
N ASN A 64 -4.61 22.71 9.24
CA ASN A 64 -5.80 21.86 9.13
C ASN A 64 -5.66 20.84 8.00
N PHE A 65 -5.09 21.26 6.87
CA PHE A 65 -4.77 20.37 5.76
C PHE A 65 -3.79 19.28 6.22
N HIS A 66 -2.66 19.68 6.80
CA HIS A 66 -1.61 18.79 7.30
C HIS A 66 -2.15 17.78 8.32
N THR A 67 -2.92 18.25 9.30
CA THR A 67 -3.57 17.39 10.30
C THR A 67 -4.53 16.38 9.65
N THR A 68 -5.28 16.80 8.63
CA THR A 68 -6.22 15.89 7.94
C THR A 68 -5.48 14.80 7.17
N ILE A 69 -4.41 15.15 6.45
CA ILE A 69 -3.59 14.17 5.74
C ILE A 69 -2.91 13.23 6.76
N LEU A 70 -2.34 13.76 7.84
CA LEU A 70 -1.70 12.96 8.88
C LEU A 70 -2.66 11.97 9.54
N ASN A 71 -3.90 12.41 9.81
CA ASN A 71 -4.95 11.54 10.35
C ASN A 71 -5.33 10.45 9.36
N PHE A 72 -5.52 10.80 8.08
CA PHE A 72 -5.79 9.83 7.02
C PHE A 72 -4.69 8.77 6.92
N THR A 73 -3.42 9.19 6.80
CA THR A 73 -2.30 8.25 6.72
C THR A 73 -2.21 7.38 7.97
N GLY A 74 -2.52 7.97 9.14
CA GLY A 74 -2.51 7.26 10.41
C GLY A 74 -3.62 6.21 10.53
N SER A 75 -4.82 6.52 10.03
CA SER A 75 -5.95 5.58 9.97
C SER A 75 -5.71 4.50 8.94
N TYR A 76 -5.25 4.86 7.73
CA TYR A 76 -4.96 3.90 6.67
C TYR A 76 -3.92 2.88 7.12
N VAL A 77 -2.83 3.36 7.74
CA VAL A 77 -1.82 2.50 8.34
C VAL A 77 -2.43 1.59 9.41
N ALA A 78 -3.26 2.13 10.31
CA ALA A 78 -3.88 1.37 11.40
C ALA A 78 -4.82 0.25 10.91
N GLU A 79 -5.53 0.48 9.81
CA GLU A 79 -6.47 -0.46 9.22
C GLU A 79 -5.78 -1.52 8.35
N ASN A 80 -4.60 -1.20 7.82
CA ASN A 80 -3.79 -2.08 6.97
C ASN A 80 -2.50 -2.57 7.65
N LEU A 81 -2.46 -2.58 9.00
CA LEU A 81 -1.29 -3.01 9.78
C LEU A 81 -0.95 -4.49 9.52
N GLY A 82 0.34 -4.76 9.30
CA GLY A 82 0.90 -6.12 9.38
C GLY A 82 0.89 -6.92 8.08
N GLU A 83 0.59 -6.30 6.94
CA GLU A 83 0.70 -6.97 5.62
C GLU A 83 1.80 -6.41 4.72
N ARG A 84 2.23 -5.16 4.95
CA ARG A 84 3.17 -4.45 4.06
C ARG A 84 3.79 -3.23 4.74
N ASP A 85 4.97 -2.82 4.26
CA ASP A 85 5.58 -1.56 4.63
C ASP A 85 4.94 -0.43 3.83
N ILE A 86 4.57 0.65 4.51
CA ILE A 86 3.87 1.78 3.89
C ILE A 86 4.53 3.08 4.31
N TYR A 87 4.88 3.88 3.32
CA TYR A 87 5.54 5.16 3.51
C TYR A 87 4.74 6.28 2.83
N PHE A 88 4.48 7.34 3.56
CA PHE A 88 3.82 8.55 3.07
C PHE A 88 4.78 9.72 3.17
N LEU A 89 4.80 10.54 2.13
CA LEU A 89 5.60 11.75 2.05
C LEU A 89 4.68 12.91 1.67
N PHE A 90 4.48 13.88 2.57
CA PHE A 90 3.65 15.04 2.26
C PHE A 90 4.08 16.33 2.93
N GLY A 91 3.74 17.47 2.36
CA GLY A 91 3.97 18.77 2.99
C GLY A 91 4.25 19.92 2.02
N THR A 92 5.17 20.81 2.39
CA THR A 92 5.63 21.93 1.56
C THR A 92 7.09 21.72 1.13
N PRO A 93 7.58 22.47 0.12
CA PRO A 93 8.99 22.43 -0.26
C PRO A 93 9.98 22.83 0.86
N THR A 94 9.50 23.34 1.99
CA THR A 94 10.33 23.73 3.14
C THR A 94 10.08 22.88 4.38
N ASN A 95 9.02 22.06 4.39
CA ASN A 95 8.65 21.22 5.51
C ASN A 95 7.90 19.99 5.01
N ILE A 96 8.61 18.87 4.94
CA ILE A 96 8.10 17.58 4.49
C ILE A 96 7.94 16.66 5.68
N THR A 97 6.78 16.01 5.76
CA THR A 97 6.49 14.95 6.72
C THR A 97 6.63 13.61 6.02
N VAL A 98 7.51 12.77 6.56
CA VAL A 98 7.58 11.33 6.26
C VAL A 98 6.86 10.61 7.41
N THR A 99 5.85 9.81 7.10
CA THR A 99 5.14 8.98 8.09
C THR A 99 4.85 7.63 7.49
N GLY A 100 4.68 6.61 8.32
CA GLY A 100 4.49 5.28 7.80
C GLY A 100 4.44 4.20 8.86
N TYR A 101 4.42 2.98 8.38
CA TYR A 101 4.60 1.75 9.15
C TYR A 101 5.60 0.86 8.45
N GLN A 102 6.42 0.20 9.24
CA GLN A 102 7.32 -0.83 8.78
C GLN A 102 7.33 -2.00 9.75
N GLU A 103 7.50 -3.22 9.24
CA GLU A 103 7.51 -4.42 10.07
C GLU A 103 8.84 -4.59 10.83
N GLU A 104 9.96 -4.26 10.19
CA GLU A 104 11.30 -4.41 10.76
C GLU A 104 12.00 -3.05 10.95
N ASP A 105 13.03 -3.03 11.79
CA ASP A 105 13.90 -1.87 11.93
C ASP A 105 14.60 -1.59 10.60
N ASN A 106 14.55 -0.33 10.15
CA ASN A 106 15.09 0.05 8.85
C ASN A 106 15.72 1.45 8.93
N SER A 107 16.51 1.78 7.92
CA SER A 107 17.09 3.10 7.74
C SER A 107 16.63 3.69 6.43
N ILE A 108 15.89 4.80 6.52
CA ILE A 108 15.43 5.55 5.38
C ILE A 108 16.37 6.74 5.21
N ILE A 109 16.90 6.96 4.01
CA ILE A 109 17.77 8.11 3.74
C ILE A 109 16.96 9.12 2.92
N PHE A 110 16.78 10.31 3.46
CA PHE A 110 16.18 11.42 2.73
C PHE A 110 17.28 12.29 2.15
N GLY A 111 17.44 12.25 0.83
CA GLY A 111 18.37 13.03 0.04
C GLY A 111 17.78 14.38 -0.36
N GLY A 112 18.57 15.44 -0.14
CA GLY A 112 18.32 16.85 -0.49
C GLY A 112 19.67 17.59 -0.44
N VAL A 113 19.73 18.82 0.09
CA VAL A 113 21.03 19.53 0.29
C VAL A 113 22.00 18.70 1.14
N ALA A 114 21.46 18.02 2.17
CA ALA A 114 22.20 17.12 3.03
C ALA A 114 21.39 15.85 3.27
N ASN A 115 22.05 14.70 3.12
CA ASN A 115 21.42 13.42 3.41
C ASN A 115 21.05 13.34 4.89
N THR A 116 19.77 13.13 5.15
CA THR A 116 19.25 12.91 6.50
C THR A 116 18.90 11.44 6.65
N THR A 117 19.62 10.74 7.52
CA THR A 117 19.30 9.36 7.87
C THR A 117 18.20 9.34 8.92
N ILE A 118 17.13 8.60 8.63
CA ILE A 118 16.02 8.36 9.51
C ILE A 118 16.11 6.92 9.95
N THR A 119 16.53 6.71 11.19
CA THR A 119 16.42 5.40 11.84
C THR A 119 14.98 5.23 12.31
N THR A 120 14.31 4.23 11.78
CA THR A 120 12.94 3.86 12.12
C THR A 120 12.97 2.52 12.85
N GLU A 121 12.28 2.46 13.98
CA GLU A 121 12.00 1.21 14.67
C GLU A 121 10.77 0.55 14.04
N SER A 122 10.65 -0.76 14.17
CA SER A 122 9.43 -1.51 13.85
C SER A 122 8.19 -0.81 14.40
N GLY A 123 7.17 -0.65 13.55
CA GLY A 123 5.93 0.02 13.87
C GLY A 123 5.76 1.36 13.17
N ARG A 124 4.92 2.20 13.78
CA ARG A 124 4.54 3.51 13.21
C ARG A 124 5.61 4.55 13.52
N PHE A 125 5.95 5.35 12.52
CA PHE A 125 6.88 6.46 12.70
C PHE A 125 6.38 7.73 12.01
N THR A 126 6.88 8.88 12.44
CA THR A 126 6.64 10.18 11.79
C THR A 126 7.84 11.07 12.01
N LYS A 127 8.32 11.72 10.95
CA LYS A 127 9.45 12.64 10.96
C LYS A 127 9.18 13.82 10.05
N ASN A 128 9.53 15.01 10.55
CA ASN A 128 9.51 16.23 9.75
C ASN A 128 10.94 16.55 9.31
N LEU A 129 11.08 16.89 8.04
CA LEU A 129 12.34 17.12 7.35
C LEU A 129 12.27 18.45 6.61
N ASN A 130 13.39 19.15 6.54
CA ASN A 130 13.54 20.30 5.67
C ASN A 130 14.45 19.89 4.50
N PRO A 131 13.89 19.75 3.28
CA PRO A 131 14.65 19.25 2.14
C PRO A 131 15.73 20.22 1.65
N GLY A 132 15.52 21.52 1.83
CA GLY A 132 16.41 22.58 1.33
C GLY A 132 16.47 22.73 -0.20
N GLU A 133 16.02 21.73 -0.96
CA GLU A 133 15.89 21.74 -2.44
C GLU A 133 14.51 21.27 -2.87
N SER A 134 14.16 21.51 -4.14
CA SER A 134 12.92 21.02 -4.74
C SER A 134 12.98 19.55 -5.10
N ASP A 135 14.14 19.05 -5.54
CA ASP A 135 14.28 17.65 -5.93
C ASP A 135 14.81 16.85 -4.75
N VAL A 136 14.05 15.85 -4.32
CA VAL A 136 14.41 15.02 -3.16
C VAL A 136 14.36 13.55 -3.52
N VAL A 137 15.18 12.75 -2.87
CA VAL A 137 15.20 11.30 -3.07
C VAL A 137 14.98 10.61 -1.75
N LEU A 138 13.96 9.78 -1.65
CA LEU A 138 13.79 8.90 -0.49
C LEU A 138 14.42 7.55 -0.82
N TYR A 139 15.43 7.13 -0.07
CA TYR A 139 15.98 5.79 -0.18
C TYR A 139 15.37 4.88 0.88
N ILE A 140 14.82 3.77 0.43
CA ILE A 140 14.36 2.67 1.27
C ILE A 140 15.21 1.46 0.88
N GLY A 141 16.09 1.02 1.79
CA GLY A 141 17.14 0.06 1.44
C GLY A 141 18.08 0.62 0.35
N GLU A 142 18.24 -0.11 -0.74
CA GLU A 142 19.08 0.30 -1.88
C GLU A 142 18.32 1.06 -2.97
N ARG A 143 16.99 1.17 -2.87
CA ARG A 143 16.15 1.82 -3.89
C ARG A 143 15.88 3.27 -3.55
N GLY A 144 16.18 4.16 -4.50
CA GLY A 144 15.84 5.58 -4.43
C GLY A 144 14.55 5.90 -5.16
N TYR A 145 13.72 6.75 -4.55
CA TYR A 145 12.48 7.29 -5.12
C TYR A 145 12.60 8.80 -5.23
N ASP A 146 12.70 9.31 -6.45
CA ASP A 146 12.82 10.75 -6.71
C ASP A 146 11.46 11.44 -6.57
N PHE A 147 11.40 12.63 -5.97
CA PHE A 147 10.20 13.44 -5.86
C PHE A 147 10.52 14.89 -6.21
N GLU A 148 9.66 15.49 -7.03
CA GLU A 148 9.74 16.91 -7.36
C GLU A 148 8.79 17.69 -6.45
N LEU A 149 9.34 18.44 -5.50
CA LEU A 149 8.56 19.22 -4.56
C LEU A 149 8.08 20.50 -5.22
N THR A 150 6.76 20.60 -5.43
CA THR A 150 6.10 21.77 -6.01
C THR A 150 5.06 22.32 -5.04
N THR A 151 4.82 23.64 -5.11
CA THR A 151 3.82 24.26 -4.24
C THR A 151 2.43 23.68 -4.52
N GLY A 152 1.83 23.05 -3.51
CA GLY A 152 0.48 22.51 -3.58
C GLY A 152 0.34 21.11 -4.20
N ARG A 153 1.44 20.40 -4.50
CA ARG A 153 1.39 19.02 -5.01
C ARG A 153 2.46 18.10 -4.40
N ASN A 154 2.63 18.17 -3.07
CA ASN A 154 3.55 17.26 -2.37
C ASN A 154 2.75 16.31 -1.50
N ILE A 155 2.07 15.36 -2.12
CA ILE A 155 1.53 14.20 -1.44
C ILE A 155 1.91 13.02 -2.29
N TYR A 156 2.74 12.17 -1.71
CA TYR A 156 3.25 10.97 -2.33
C TYR A 156 3.12 9.82 -1.36
N PHE A 157 3.00 8.61 -1.90
CA PHE A 157 3.05 7.40 -1.10
C PHE A 157 3.86 6.33 -1.82
N ILE A 158 4.52 5.49 -1.02
CA ILE A 158 5.24 4.31 -1.44
C ILE A 158 4.63 3.12 -0.68
N LEU A 159 4.11 2.17 -1.44
CA LEU A 159 3.74 0.86 -0.93
C LEU A 159 4.89 -0.10 -1.21
N HIS A 160 5.34 -0.81 -0.19
CA HIS A 160 6.40 -1.81 -0.30
C HIS A 160 5.88 -3.14 0.26
N GLU A 161 5.76 -4.13 -0.63
CA GLU A 161 5.26 -5.46 -0.28
C GLU A 161 6.23 -6.53 -0.79
N GLU A 162 6.69 -7.41 0.12
CA GLU A 162 7.46 -8.59 -0.23
C GLU A 162 6.53 -9.78 -0.45
N LEU A 163 6.32 -10.16 -1.71
CA LEU A 163 5.52 -11.33 -2.10
C LEU A 163 6.39 -12.35 -2.81
N ASN A 164 6.56 -13.54 -2.21
CA ASN A 164 7.30 -14.67 -2.81
C ASN A 164 8.72 -14.27 -3.29
N SER A 165 9.47 -13.54 -2.47
CA SER A 165 10.81 -13.00 -2.81
C SER A 165 10.83 -12.00 -3.97
N ASN A 166 9.68 -11.45 -4.35
CA ASN A 166 9.59 -10.32 -5.27
C ASN A 166 9.13 -9.09 -4.51
N GLU A 167 9.84 -7.99 -4.77
CA GLU A 167 9.58 -6.70 -4.16
C GLU A 167 8.69 -5.87 -5.10
N TYR A 168 7.48 -5.55 -4.65
CA TYR A 168 6.57 -4.69 -5.40
C TYR A 168 6.56 -3.30 -4.80
N VAL A 169 6.74 -2.31 -5.68
CA VAL A 169 6.73 -0.92 -5.26
C VAL A 169 5.86 -0.09 -6.18
N VAL A 170 4.95 0.65 -5.56
CA VAL A 170 4.09 1.62 -6.24
C VAL A 170 4.37 3.00 -5.69
N LYS A 171 4.53 3.97 -6.60
CA LYS A 171 4.69 5.39 -6.30
C LYS A 171 3.58 6.18 -6.99
N TRP A 172 2.90 7.03 -6.23
CA TRP A 172 1.99 8.06 -6.72
C TRP A 172 2.54 9.44 -6.35
#